data_AF-A0A9W6AD10-F1
#
_entry.id   AF-A0A9W6AD10-F1
#
_cell.length_a   1.000
_cell.length_b   1.000
_cell.length_c   1.000
_cell.angle_alpha   90.00
_cell.angle_beta   90.00
_cell.angle_gamma   90.00
#
_symmetry.space_group_name_H-M   'P 1'
#
loop_
_entity.id
_entity.type
_entity.pdbx_description
1 polymer ?
#
loop_
_entity_poly.entity_id
_entity_poly.type
_entity_poly.pdbx_seq_one_letter_code
_entity_poly.pdbx_strand_id
1 'polypeptide(L)'
;ICGYGKDFCGDTCISNCNATAPCGKDASPVNATCPLNVCCSEWGFCGTSDDFCSTGCQGDFCGPPTVPSCSSNDVLQRVIGYYEGWATNRTCDSWSPSNLAVDGLTHLNYAFATFQPTEDDGWLVTPMSGIVDEDEIMNDLVNLKSNSPGLSVYLSIGGWSFNDGDTASYWSDMASTAAGRMSWSKSVLFTLQQYGFDGVDLDWEYPVATDRGGSTEDTFNYVYLVSTLRQVLDASGTSYGITFTTPASYWYLQYFDVPGMLSAGADWTNLMTYDLHGVWDGSDMYVEPRF
;
A
#
# COMPACT_ATOMS: atom_id res chain seq x y z
N ILE A 1 33.39 2.49 21.91
CA ILE A 1 32.09 3.19 21.80
C ILE A 1 31.69 3.09 20.33
N CYS A 2 30.48 2.64 20.03
CA CYS A 2 29.97 2.53 18.66
C CYS A 2 29.13 3.77 18.35
N GLY A 3 29.25 4.34 17.15
CA GLY A 3 28.49 5.50 16.71
C GLY A 3 28.88 5.92 15.29
N TYR A 4 28.14 6.88 14.74
CA TYR A 4 28.37 7.41 13.39
C TYR A 4 29.15 8.73 13.44
N GLY A 5 29.91 9.00 12.39
CA GLY A 5 30.65 10.26 12.25
C GLY A 5 32.03 10.27 12.89
N LYS A 6 32.68 11.43 12.80
CA LYS A 6 34.10 11.62 13.11
C LYS A 6 34.48 11.32 14.56
N ASP A 7 33.54 11.51 15.50
CA ASP A 7 33.82 11.36 16.93
C ASP A 7 34.01 9.88 17.33
N PHE A 8 33.56 8.96 16.48
CA PHE A 8 33.70 7.51 16.66
C PHE A 8 34.74 6.89 15.72
N CYS A 9 35.37 7.71 14.89
CA CYS A 9 36.27 7.28 13.83
C CYS A 9 37.66 7.92 13.93
N GLY A 10 38.57 7.15 14.53
CA GLY A 10 40.00 7.43 14.64
C GLY A 10 40.82 6.15 14.71
N ASP A 11 42.06 6.24 15.18
CA ASP A 11 43.06 5.14 15.16
C ASP A 11 42.63 3.86 15.89
N THR A 12 41.62 3.94 16.78
CA THR A 12 41.09 2.81 17.55
C THR A 12 39.76 2.25 17.00
N CYS A 13 39.35 2.63 15.79
CA CYS A 13 38.14 2.09 15.17
C CYS A 13 38.30 0.59 14.87
N ILE A 14 37.35 -0.22 15.35
CA ILE A 14 37.37 -1.68 15.22
C ILE A 14 36.56 -2.20 14.01
N SER A 15 35.83 -1.34 13.30
CA SER A 15 34.95 -1.73 12.19
C SER A 15 35.29 -0.96 10.90
N ASN A 16 34.51 0.05 10.50
CA ASN A 16 34.79 0.91 9.35
C ASN A 16 34.36 2.35 9.63
N CYS A 17 34.97 3.30 8.91
CA CYS A 17 34.69 4.72 9.06
C CYS A 17 33.84 5.34 7.96
N ASN A 18 33.26 4.49 7.12
CA ASN A 18 32.37 4.92 6.05
C ASN A 18 30.90 4.68 6.42
N ALA A 19 30.63 4.23 7.65
CA ALA A 19 29.27 4.05 8.15
C ALA A 19 28.59 5.41 8.35
N THR A 20 27.40 5.54 7.78
CA THR A 20 26.58 6.74 7.85
C THR A 20 25.32 6.46 8.65
N ALA A 21 24.83 7.47 9.37
CA ALA A 21 23.57 7.37 10.07
C ALA A 21 22.37 7.34 9.09
N PRO A 22 21.24 6.73 9.49
CA PRO A 22 19.98 6.84 8.74
C PRO A 22 19.48 8.29 8.56
N CYS A 23 19.70 9.18 9.54
CA CYS A 23 19.27 10.57 9.48
C CYS A 23 20.25 11.52 10.20
N GLY A 24 20.06 12.82 10.00
CA GLY A 24 20.79 13.87 10.73
C GLY A 24 22.19 14.14 10.18
N LYS A 25 23.02 14.81 10.98
CA LYS A 25 24.31 15.38 10.55
C LYS A 25 25.33 14.37 10.01
N ASP A 26 25.22 13.12 10.45
CA ASP A 26 26.14 12.02 10.09
C ASP A 26 25.55 11.09 9.02
N ALA A 27 24.43 11.46 8.40
CA ALA A 27 23.80 10.72 7.31
C ALA A 27 24.45 11.01 5.94
N SER A 28 24.10 10.19 4.95
CA SER A 28 24.44 10.40 3.54
C SER A 28 23.17 10.30 2.68
N PRO A 29 22.69 11.42 2.11
CA PRO A 29 23.27 12.76 2.16
C PRO A 29 23.28 13.38 3.57
N VAL A 30 24.20 14.32 3.80
CA VAL A 30 24.32 15.02 5.09
C VAL A 30 23.00 15.72 5.43
N ASN A 31 22.53 15.55 6.67
CA ASN A 31 21.23 16.03 7.16
C ASN A 31 20.02 15.39 6.47
N ALA A 32 20.14 14.14 6.01
CA ALA A 32 18.96 13.38 5.57
C ALA A 32 17.89 13.32 6.67
N THR A 33 16.63 13.44 6.27
CA THR A 33 15.47 13.29 7.14
C THR A 33 15.05 11.83 7.24
N CYS A 34 14.31 11.49 8.30
CA CYS A 34 13.71 10.18 8.40
C CYS A 34 12.65 9.96 7.31
N PRO A 35 12.63 8.80 6.62
CA PRO A 35 11.70 8.56 5.51
C PRO A 35 10.22 8.74 5.84
N LEU A 36 9.81 8.37 7.07
CA LEU A 36 8.42 8.52 7.54
C LEU A 36 8.13 9.85 8.22
N ASN A 37 8.98 10.87 8.04
CA ASN A 37 8.83 12.18 8.69
C ASN A 37 8.70 12.09 10.23
N VAL A 38 9.39 11.11 10.81
CA VAL A 38 9.51 10.91 12.27
C VAL A 38 10.77 11.60 12.81
N CYS A 39 10.91 11.65 14.13
CA CYS A 39 12.04 12.31 14.79
C CYS A 39 13.37 11.64 14.43
N CYS A 40 14.41 12.46 14.26
CA CYS A 40 15.78 11.99 14.15
C CYS A 40 16.50 12.22 15.49
N SER A 41 16.87 11.14 16.18
CA SER A 41 17.60 11.20 17.45
C SER A 41 18.97 11.88 17.33
N GLU A 42 19.58 12.24 18.47
CA GLU A 42 20.95 12.77 18.53
C GLU A 42 21.99 11.86 17.84
N TRP A 43 21.71 10.56 17.83
CA TRP A 43 22.57 9.51 17.29
C TRP A 43 22.25 9.14 15.83
N GLY A 44 21.31 9.84 15.20
CA GLY A 44 20.97 9.67 13.79
C GLY A 44 20.07 8.48 13.47
N PHE A 45 19.32 7.98 14.46
CA PHE A 45 18.25 6.99 14.27
C PHE A 45 16.87 7.62 14.22
N CYS A 46 15.97 6.99 13.47
CA CYS A 46 14.58 7.42 13.28
C CYS A 46 13.62 6.75 14.26
N GLY A 47 12.70 7.51 14.85
CA GLY A 47 11.67 6.96 15.74
C GLY A 47 10.68 7.99 16.25
N THR A 48 9.69 7.55 17.00
CA THR A 48 8.57 8.37 17.49
C THR A 48 8.51 8.50 19.01
N SER A 49 9.32 7.76 19.76
CA SER A 49 9.37 7.86 21.22
C SER A 49 10.23 9.04 21.69
N ASP A 50 10.14 9.36 22.98
CA ASP A 50 10.91 10.44 23.60
C ASP A 50 12.43 10.25 23.41
N ASP A 51 12.93 9.02 23.33
CA ASP A 51 14.34 8.71 23.07
C ASP A 51 14.84 9.26 21.72
N PHE A 52 13.92 9.45 20.76
CA PHE A 52 14.22 10.01 19.44
C PHE A 52 13.83 11.48 19.33
N CYS A 53 12.73 11.87 19.98
CA CYS A 53 12.09 13.18 19.79
C CYS A 53 12.52 14.26 20.78
N SER A 54 13.23 13.90 21.86
CA SER A 54 13.55 14.82 22.96
C SER A 54 14.93 15.50 22.80
N THR A 55 15.79 15.42 23.80
CA THR A 55 17.06 16.14 23.86
C THR A 55 17.98 15.68 22.74
N GLY A 56 18.55 16.63 21.99
CA GLY A 56 19.48 16.34 20.90
C GLY A 56 18.82 15.88 19.60
N CYS A 57 17.48 15.87 19.52
CA CYS A 57 16.77 15.62 18.26
C CYS A 57 17.20 16.60 17.16
N GLN A 58 17.30 16.09 15.93
CA GLN A 58 17.80 16.78 14.75
C GLN A 58 16.69 16.95 13.71
N GLY A 59 16.72 18.08 12.97
CA GLY A 59 15.78 18.35 11.87
C GLY A 59 14.44 18.93 12.31
N ASP A 60 13.45 18.87 11.40
CA ASP A 60 12.19 19.62 11.54
C ASP A 60 11.09 18.86 12.32
N PHE A 61 11.26 17.55 12.56
CA PHE A 61 10.23 16.68 13.14
C PHE A 61 10.45 16.40 14.63
N CYS A 62 11.06 17.32 15.37
CA CYS A 62 11.34 17.12 16.80
C CYS A 62 10.17 17.47 17.72
N GLY A 63 10.05 16.75 18.83
CA GLY A 63 8.94 16.84 19.75
C GLY A 63 7.78 15.90 19.41
N PRO A 64 6.67 15.95 20.17
CA PRO A 64 5.52 15.09 19.92
C PRO A 64 4.87 15.44 18.56
N PRO A 65 4.41 14.44 17.79
CA PRO A 65 3.73 14.71 16.54
C PRO A 65 2.46 15.51 16.79
N THR A 66 2.11 16.37 15.83
CA THR A 66 0.80 17.04 15.87
C THR A 66 -0.27 15.98 15.64
N VAL A 67 -1.03 15.65 16.69
CA VAL A 67 -2.16 14.73 16.57
C VAL A 67 -3.39 15.56 16.18
N PRO A 68 -3.95 15.38 14.97
CA PRO A 68 -5.17 16.09 14.60
C PRO A 68 -6.29 15.71 15.57
N SER A 69 -6.99 16.70 16.13
CA SER A 69 -8.20 16.45 16.92
C SER A 69 -9.39 16.33 15.97
N CYS A 70 -9.99 15.14 15.86
CA CYS A 70 -11.26 14.95 15.15
C CYS A 70 -12.43 15.36 16.06
N SER A 71 -13.45 16.01 15.49
CA SER A 71 -14.67 16.40 16.21
C SER A 71 -15.65 15.22 16.43
N SER A 72 -15.43 14.11 15.73
CA SER A 72 -16.20 12.87 15.81
C SER A 72 -15.25 11.68 15.98
N ASN A 73 -15.56 10.80 16.93
CA ASN A 73 -14.89 9.52 17.15
C ASN A 73 -15.76 8.35 16.66
N ASP A 74 -16.67 8.60 15.71
CA ASP A 74 -17.50 7.54 15.15
C ASP A 74 -16.67 6.67 14.20
N VAL A 75 -16.01 5.67 14.79
CA VAL A 75 -15.18 4.68 14.10
C VAL A 75 -15.98 3.80 13.14
N LEU A 76 -17.31 3.84 13.18
CA LEU A 76 -18.18 3.05 12.30
C LEU A 76 -18.62 3.82 11.04
N GLN A 77 -18.14 5.05 10.83
CA GLN A 77 -18.40 5.81 9.60
C GLN A 77 -17.85 5.13 8.34
N ARG A 78 -16.81 4.30 8.50
CA ARG A 78 -16.26 3.49 7.41
C ARG A 78 -15.89 2.10 7.93
N VAL A 79 -16.73 1.13 7.60
CA VAL A 79 -16.47 -0.31 7.78
C VAL A 79 -16.28 -0.93 6.41
N ILE A 80 -15.10 -1.49 6.17
CA ILE A 80 -14.66 -2.02 4.87
C ILE A 80 -14.43 -3.52 5.01
N GLY A 81 -15.12 -4.31 4.18
CA GLY A 81 -14.84 -5.75 4.04
C GLY A 81 -14.05 -6.04 2.78
N TYR A 82 -13.22 -7.07 2.79
CA TYR A 82 -12.64 -7.67 1.59
C TYR A 82 -13.32 -9.01 1.31
N TYR A 83 -13.76 -9.21 0.07
CA TYR A 83 -14.32 -10.46 -0.40
C TYR A 83 -13.34 -11.12 -1.37
N GLU A 84 -12.84 -12.29 -0.99
CA GLU A 84 -11.96 -13.11 -1.82
C GLU A 84 -12.75 -13.72 -2.98
N GLY A 85 -12.41 -13.39 -4.22
CA GLY A 85 -13.04 -13.90 -5.44
C GLY A 85 -12.94 -15.42 -5.59
N TRP A 86 -11.91 -16.03 -5.00
CA TRP A 86 -11.76 -17.49 -4.94
C TRP A 86 -12.56 -18.16 -3.81
N ALA A 87 -13.33 -17.42 -3.01
CA ALA A 87 -14.09 -17.99 -1.90
C ALA A 87 -15.16 -19.01 -2.35
N THR A 88 -15.71 -18.86 -3.56
CA THR A 88 -16.65 -19.82 -4.16
C THR A 88 -15.98 -21.14 -4.54
N ASN A 89 -14.67 -21.11 -4.84
CA ASN A 89 -13.88 -22.28 -5.24
C ASN A 89 -13.41 -23.14 -4.06
N ARG A 90 -13.66 -22.72 -2.81
CA ARG A 90 -13.24 -23.47 -1.62
C ARG A 90 -13.92 -24.84 -1.58
N THR A 91 -13.16 -25.88 -1.27
CA THR A 91 -13.67 -27.26 -1.19
C THR A 91 -14.58 -27.50 0.02
N CYS A 92 -14.42 -26.70 1.07
CA CYS A 92 -15.31 -26.60 2.21
C CYS A 92 -15.57 -25.13 2.51
N ASP A 93 -16.73 -24.83 3.12
CA ASP A 93 -17.13 -23.45 3.44
C ASP A 93 -17.02 -22.50 2.24
N SER A 94 -17.44 -23.01 1.07
CA SER A 94 -17.62 -22.21 -0.14
C SER A 94 -18.60 -21.10 0.17
N TRP A 95 -18.18 -19.87 -0.13
CA TRP A 95 -18.90 -18.67 0.23
C TRP A 95 -19.15 -17.85 -1.02
N SER A 96 -20.43 -17.70 -1.39
CA SER A 96 -20.85 -16.89 -2.53
C SER A 96 -21.19 -15.46 -2.10
N PRO A 97 -21.26 -14.49 -3.03
CA PRO A 97 -21.70 -13.13 -2.71
C PRO A 97 -23.06 -13.09 -2.00
N SER A 98 -23.98 -14.00 -2.37
CA SER A 98 -25.31 -14.12 -1.75
C SER A 98 -25.29 -14.51 -0.26
N ASN A 99 -24.17 -15.02 0.25
CA ASN A 99 -24.01 -15.38 1.66
C ASN A 99 -23.52 -14.22 2.53
N LEU A 100 -23.13 -13.08 1.93
CA LEU A 100 -22.60 -11.94 2.67
C LEU A 100 -23.70 -11.17 3.42
N ALA A 101 -23.47 -10.95 4.71
CA ALA A 101 -24.23 -10.02 5.53
C ALA A 101 -23.62 -8.61 5.41
N VAL A 102 -24.10 -7.82 4.45
CA VAL A 102 -23.53 -6.50 4.12
C VAL A 102 -24.09 -5.34 4.96
N ASP A 103 -25.10 -5.57 5.81
CA ASP A 103 -25.77 -4.51 6.60
C ASP A 103 -24.82 -3.74 7.54
N GLY A 104 -23.71 -4.35 7.95
CA GLY A 104 -22.68 -3.72 8.78
C GLY A 104 -21.55 -3.06 7.99
N LEU A 105 -21.57 -3.16 6.66
CA LEU A 105 -20.51 -2.65 5.79
C LEU A 105 -20.93 -1.34 5.12
N THR A 106 -19.97 -0.43 5.04
CA THR A 106 -20.09 0.78 4.22
C THR A 106 -19.43 0.60 2.86
N HIS A 107 -18.35 -0.20 2.83
CA HIS A 107 -17.56 -0.48 1.64
C HIS A 107 -17.26 -1.98 1.58
N LEU A 108 -17.18 -2.50 0.36
CA LEU A 108 -16.80 -3.88 0.09
C LEU A 108 -15.82 -3.93 -1.07
N ASN A 109 -14.63 -4.46 -0.84
CA ASN A 109 -13.59 -4.60 -1.85
C ASN A 109 -13.63 -6.03 -2.41
N TYR A 110 -13.83 -6.18 -3.72
CA TYR A 110 -13.62 -7.45 -4.42
C TYR A 110 -12.12 -7.68 -4.59
N ALA A 111 -11.60 -8.76 -4.02
CA ALA A 111 -10.19 -9.14 -4.03
C ALA A 111 -10.00 -10.45 -4.80
N PHE A 112 -9.30 -10.51 -5.93
CA PHE A 112 -8.63 -9.41 -6.60
C PHE A 112 -8.87 -9.53 -8.10
N ALA A 113 -8.82 -8.39 -8.80
CA ALA A 113 -8.41 -8.39 -10.20
C ALA A 113 -6.89 -8.27 -10.31
N THR A 114 -6.34 -8.66 -11.45
CA THR A 114 -4.91 -8.53 -11.78
C THR A 114 -4.75 -7.66 -13.03
N PHE A 115 -3.55 -7.58 -13.59
CA PHE A 115 -3.35 -6.98 -14.91
C PHE A 115 -2.13 -7.59 -15.61
N GLN A 116 -2.03 -7.35 -16.91
CA GLN A 116 -0.94 -7.88 -17.75
C GLN A 116 -0.57 -6.89 -18.86
N PRO A 117 0.65 -6.98 -19.41
CA PRO A 117 1.02 -6.23 -20.60
C PRO A 117 0.23 -6.72 -21.82
N THR A 118 0.00 -5.82 -22.78
CA THR A 118 -0.62 -6.13 -24.07
C THR A 118 0.44 -6.17 -25.18
N GLU A 119 0.07 -6.70 -26.35
CA GLU A 119 0.97 -6.77 -27.52
C GLU A 119 1.42 -5.39 -28.03
N ASP A 120 0.63 -4.34 -27.77
CA ASP A 120 0.86 -2.96 -28.21
C ASP A 120 1.53 -2.10 -27.11
N ASP A 121 2.38 -2.70 -26.27
CA ASP A 121 3.07 -2.04 -25.14
C ASP A 121 2.13 -1.34 -24.13
N GLY A 122 0.86 -1.78 -24.06
CA GLY A 122 -0.15 -1.29 -23.13
C GLY A 122 -0.31 -2.20 -21.92
N TRP A 123 -1.26 -1.86 -21.05
CA TRP A 123 -1.59 -2.64 -19.85
C TRP A 123 -3.10 -2.81 -19.71
N LEU A 124 -3.52 -4.02 -19.40
CA LEU A 124 -4.93 -4.42 -19.31
C LEU A 124 -5.22 -5.08 -17.97
N VAL A 125 -6.22 -4.58 -17.26
CA VAL A 125 -6.82 -5.22 -16.08
C VAL A 125 -7.50 -6.51 -16.52
N THR A 126 -7.19 -7.61 -15.84
CA THR A 126 -7.70 -8.94 -16.12
C THR A 126 -8.31 -9.57 -14.88
N PRO A 127 -9.25 -10.50 -15.06
CA PRO A 127 -9.69 -11.38 -13.98
C PRO A 127 -8.51 -12.20 -13.42
N MET A 128 -8.58 -12.61 -12.16
CA MET A 128 -7.53 -13.42 -11.55
C MET A 128 -7.58 -14.86 -12.09
N SER A 129 -6.43 -15.38 -12.49
CA SER A 129 -6.36 -16.75 -13.04
C SER A 129 -6.86 -17.80 -12.03
N GLY A 130 -7.65 -18.75 -12.49
CA GLY A 130 -8.13 -19.88 -11.66
C GLY A 130 -9.44 -19.63 -10.91
N ILE A 131 -10.06 -18.46 -11.06
CA ILE A 131 -11.42 -18.21 -10.56
C ILE A 131 -12.45 -18.71 -11.59
N VAL A 132 -13.43 -19.48 -11.12
CA VAL A 132 -14.52 -19.99 -11.96
C VAL A 132 -15.68 -19.02 -11.87
N ASP A 133 -16.29 -18.69 -13.02
CA ASP A 133 -17.44 -17.78 -13.12
C ASP A 133 -17.18 -16.38 -12.52
N GLU A 134 -15.95 -15.87 -12.64
CA GLU A 134 -15.53 -14.62 -12.02
C GLU A 134 -16.39 -13.41 -12.42
N ASP A 135 -16.81 -13.35 -13.68
CA ASP A 135 -17.73 -12.34 -14.18
C ASP A 135 -19.07 -12.35 -13.43
N GLU A 136 -19.61 -13.54 -13.15
CA GLU A 136 -20.85 -13.71 -12.38
C GLU A 136 -20.63 -13.27 -10.93
N ILE A 137 -19.51 -13.67 -10.32
CA ILE A 137 -19.15 -13.29 -8.95
C ILE A 137 -19.04 -11.77 -8.80
N MET A 138 -18.35 -11.08 -9.72
CA MET A 138 -18.22 -9.62 -9.70
C MET A 138 -19.59 -8.95 -9.86
N ASN A 139 -20.40 -9.41 -10.81
CA ASN A 139 -21.75 -8.87 -11.01
C ASN A 139 -22.63 -9.06 -9.76
N ASP A 140 -22.62 -10.25 -9.17
CA ASP A 140 -23.38 -10.57 -7.95
C ASP A 140 -22.94 -9.73 -6.76
N LEU A 141 -21.63 -9.51 -6.60
CA LEU A 141 -21.10 -8.67 -5.53
C LEU A 141 -21.54 -7.21 -5.68
N VAL A 142 -21.43 -6.64 -6.89
CA VAL A 142 -21.90 -5.28 -7.18
C VAL A 142 -23.42 -5.17 -6.99
N ASN A 143 -24.18 -6.21 -7.35
CA ASN A 143 -25.63 -6.24 -7.21
C ASN A 143 -26.12 -6.21 -5.74
N LEU A 144 -25.26 -6.53 -4.76
CA LEU A 144 -25.59 -6.39 -3.33
C LEU A 144 -26.02 -4.96 -2.96
N LYS A 145 -25.55 -3.95 -3.70
CA LYS A 145 -25.98 -2.54 -3.54
C LYS A 145 -27.48 -2.35 -3.69
N SER A 146 -28.16 -3.21 -4.45
CA SER A 146 -29.63 -3.16 -4.62
C SER A 146 -30.37 -3.46 -3.32
N ASN A 147 -29.76 -4.22 -2.41
CA ASN A 147 -30.35 -4.63 -1.13
C ASN A 147 -29.82 -3.82 0.06
N SER A 148 -28.69 -3.12 -0.10
CA SER A 148 -28.08 -2.29 0.95
C SER A 148 -27.78 -0.88 0.44
N PRO A 149 -28.79 0.02 0.46
CA PRO A 149 -28.64 1.41 0.03
C PRO A 149 -27.57 2.13 0.87
N GLY A 150 -26.45 2.49 0.26
CA GLY A 150 -25.31 3.12 0.92
C GLY A 150 -24.02 2.28 0.88
N LEU A 151 -24.10 1.00 0.53
CA LEU A 151 -22.93 0.19 0.26
C LEU A 151 -22.23 0.67 -1.02
N SER A 152 -20.91 0.88 -0.95
CA SER A 152 -20.06 1.06 -2.12
C SER A 152 -19.20 -0.17 -2.35
N VAL A 153 -19.09 -0.62 -3.59
CA VAL A 153 -18.33 -1.82 -3.95
C VAL A 153 -17.14 -1.42 -4.81
N TYR A 154 -15.93 -1.77 -4.37
CA TYR A 154 -14.66 -1.38 -4.99
C TYR A 154 -13.99 -2.60 -5.62
N LEU A 155 -13.30 -2.38 -6.72
CA LEU A 155 -12.43 -3.38 -7.33
C LEU A 155 -11.03 -3.27 -6.71
N SER A 156 -10.58 -4.27 -5.95
CA SER A 156 -9.19 -4.32 -5.49
C SER A 156 -8.32 -5.00 -6.53
N ILE A 157 -7.21 -4.37 -6.90
CA ILE A 157 -6.28 -4.84 -7.93
C ILE A 157 -4.92 -5.12 -7.30
N GLY A 158 -4.38 -6.31 -7.51
CA GLY A 158 -3.06 -6.71 -7.02
C GLY A 158 -3.12 -7.82 -5.97
N GLY A 159 -2.67 -7.52 -4.75
CA GLY A 159 -2.54 -8.45 -3.63
C GLY A 159 -1.24 -9.25 -3.65
N TRP A 160 -0.89 -9.87 -2.52
CA TRP A 160 0.38 -10.56 -2.32
C TRP A 160 0.83 -11.45 -3.50
N SER A 161 0.02 -12.41 -3.93
CA SER A 161 0.44 -13.40 -4.95
C SER A 161 0.69 -12.80 -6.33
N PHE A 162 0.13 -11.63 -6.65
CA PHE A 162 0.35 -10.96 -7.92
C PHE A 162 1.72 -10.26 -8.00
N ASN A 163 2.39 -10.06 -6.86
CA ASN A 163 3.72 -9.44 -6.80
C ASN A 163 4.84 -10.51 -6.69
N ASP A 164 4.57 -11.74 -7.14
CA ASP A 164 5.51 -12.87 -7.18
C ASP A 164 5.73 -13.39 -8.60
N GLY A 165 6.81 -14.17 -8.78
CA GLY A 165 7.05 -14.92 -10.02
C GLY A 165 7.07 -14.03 -11.28
N ASP A 166 6.33 -14.43 -12.31
CA ASP A 166 6.33 -13.78 -13.61
C ASP A 166 5.68 -12.38 -13.60
N THR A 167 4.89 -12.06 -12.58
CA THR A 167 4.16 -10.78 -12.46
C THR A 167 4.81 -9.81 -11.49
N ALA A 168 5.91 -10.20 -10.82
CA ALA A 168 6.54 -9.41 -9.75
C ALA A 168 6.85 -7.95 -10.15
N SER A 169 7.38 -7.71 -11.36
CA SER A 169 7.74 -6.36 -11.80
C SER A 169 6.57 -5.56 -12.40
N TYR A 170 5.38 -6.16 -12.59
CA TYR A 170 4.35 -5.56 -13.45
C TYR A 170 3.86 -4.20 -12.94
N TRP A 171 3.74 -4.03 -11.62
CA TRP A 171 3.41 -2.71 -11.06
C TRP A 171 4.49 -1.66 -11.35
N SER A 172 5.75 -1.98 -11.08
CA SER A 172 6.90 -1.10 -11.33
C SER A 172 6.98 -0.74 -12.82
N ASP A 173 6.91 -1.74 -13.70
CA ASP A 173 7.00 -1.56 -15.15
C ASP A 173 5.85 -0.70 -15.69
N MET A 174 4.61 -0.97 -15.28
CA MET A 174 3.43 -0.21 -15.66
C MET A 174 3.49 1.24 -15.17
N ALA A 175 3.87 1.44 -13.90
CA ALA A 175 3.91 2.75 -13.29
C ALA A 175 5.05 3.62 -13.82
N SER A 176 6.14 3.02 -14.32
CA SER A 176 7.36 3.71 -14.75
C SER A 176 7.17 4.70 -15.90
N THR A 177 6.19 4.50 -16.77
CA THR A 177 5.97 5.35 -17.95
C THR A 177 4.61 6.01 -17.95
N ALA A 178 4.53 7.23 -18.52
CA ALA A 178 3.25 7.94 -18.66
C ALA A 178 2.25 7.16 -19.55
N ALA A 179 2.74 6.45 -20.57
CA ALA A 179 1.91 5.61 -21.44
C ALA A 179 1.37 4.38 -20.71
N GLY A 180 2.20 3.73 -19.88
CA GLY A 180 1.80 2.61 -19.03
C GLY A 180 0.68 3.00 -18.07
N ARG A 181 0.92 4.05 -17.26
CA ARG A 181 -0.09 4.60 -16.34
C ARG A 181 -1.39 4.97 -17.03
N MET A 182 -1.33 5.60 -18.21
CA MET A 182 -2.52 6.02 -18.96
C MET A 182 -3.31 4.83 -19.52
N SER A 183 -2.64 3.84 -20.13
CA SER A 183 -3.31 2.67 -20.70
C SER A 183 -3.95 1.81 -19.60
N TRP A 184 -3.21 1.55 -18.52
CA TRP A 184 -3.74 0.84 -17.36
C TRP A 184 -4.92 1.57 -16.71
N SER A 185 -4.82 2.88 -16.48
CA SER A 185 -5.91 3.67 -15.88
C SER A 185 -7.19 3.64 -16.73
N LYS A 186 -7.07 3.64 -18.06
CA LYS A 186 -8.21 3.47 -18.98
C LYS A 186 -8.80 2.07 -18.86
N SER A 187 -7.97 1.05 -18.71
CA SER A 187 -8.45 -0.31 -18.45
C SER A 187 -9.19 -0.42 -17.12
N VAL A 188 -8.72 0.24 -16.06
CA VAL A 188 -9.44 0.32 -14.78
C VAL A 188 -10.82 0.94 -15.00
N LEU A 189 -10.90 2.11 -15.63
CA LEU A 189 -12.18 2.77 -15.92
C LEU A 189 -13.14 1.86 -16.70
N PHE A 190 -12.63 1.16 -17.72
CA PHE A 190 -13.42 0.20 -18.49
C PHE A 190 -14.02 -0.89 -17.59
N THR A 191 -13.21 -1.52 -16.73
CA THR A 191 -13.68 -2.55 -15.79
C THR A 191 -14.70 -1.99 -14.79
N LEU A 192 -14.44 -0.81 -14.22
CA LEU A 192 -15.40 -0.17 -13.30
C LEU A 192 -16.76 0.07 -13.96
N GLN A 193 -16.77 0.54 -15.21
CA GLN A 193 -18.00 0.78 -15.97
C GLN A 193 -18.69 -0.52 -16.39
N GLN A 194 -17.92 -1.54 -16.76
CA GLN A 194 -18.44 -2.82 -17.22
C GLN A 194 -19.25 -3.55 -16.15
N TYR A 195 -18.76 -3.58 -14.90
CA TYR A 195 -19.42 -4.30 -13.80
C TYR A 195 -20.19 -3.38 -12.86
N GLY A 196 -19.98 -2.05 -12.91
CA GLY A 196 -20.70 -1.09 -12.07
C GLY A 196 -20.09 -0.88 -10.67
N PHE A 197 -18.78 -1.05 -10.53
CA PHE A 197 -18.04 -0.73 -9.30
C PHE A 197 -18.07 0.79 -9.01
N ASP A 198 -17.99 1.17 -7.74
CA ASP A 198 -18.01 2.58 -7.28
C ASP A 198 -16.59 3.15 -7.09
N GLY A 199 -15.56 2.32 -7.17
CA GLY A 199 -14.18 2.74 -7.03
C GLY A 199 -13.19 1.61 -7.20
N VAL A 200 -11.92 1.93 -7.00
CA VAL A 200 -10.79 1.00 -7.13
C VAL A 200 -9.89 1.08 -5.90
N ASP A 201 -9.36 -0.05 -5.47
CA ASP A 201 -8.39 -0.21 -4.40
C ASP A 201 -7.09 -0.77 -4.97
N LEU A 202 -5.98 -0.10 -4.69
CA LEU A 202 -4.65 -0.43 -5.23
C LEU A 202 -3.83 -1.18 -4.19
N ASP A 203 -3.60 -2.47 -4.42
CA ASP A 203 -2.87 -3.34 -3.50
C ASP A 203 -1.53 -3.81 -4.10
N TRP A 204 -0.59 -2.85 -4.20
CA TRP A 204 0.78 -3.09 -4.65
C TRP A 204 1.68 -3.43 -3.45
N GLU A 205 2.16 -4.68 -3.42
CA GLU A 205 2.98 -5.23 -2.34
C GLU A 205 4.39 -5.67 -2.81
N TYR A 206 5.41 -4.80 -2.80
CA TYR A 206 5.39 -3.39 -2.38
C TYR A 206 6.26 -2.56 -3.33
N PRO A 207 5.98 -1.25 -3.54
CA PRO A 207 6.87 -0.36 -4.28
C PRO A 207 8.29 -0.39 -3.70
N VAL A 208 9.31 -0.31 -4.56
CA VAL A 208 10.75 -0.31 -4.23
C VAL A 208 11.30 -1.64 -3.69
N ALA A 209 10.45 -2.53 -3.15
CA ALA A 209 10.89 -3.81 -2.60
C ALA A 209 11.49 -4.70 -3.70
N THR A 210 12.82 -4.84 -3.70
CA THR A 210 13.56 -5.53 -4.76
C THR A 210 13.33 -7.04 -4.78
N ASP A 211 12.99 -7.62 -3.63
CA ASP A 211 12.52 -8.99 -3.46
C ASP A 211 11.13 -9.23 -4.08
N ARG A 212 10.45 -8.16 -4.49
CA ARG A 212 9.10 -8.13 -5.08
C ARG A 212 9.08 -7.42 -6.44
N GLY A 213 10.23 -7.31 -7.11
CA GLY A 213 10.34 -6.72 -8.45
C GLY A 213 10.24 -5.19 -8.50
N GLY A 214 10.34 -4.50 -7.36
CA GLY A 214 10.27 -3.05 -7.27
C GLY A 214 11.55 -2.32 -7.71
N SER A 215 11.39 -1.03 -8.04
CA SER A 215 12.43 -0.08 -8.44
C SER A 215 12.46 1.14 -7.52
N THR A 216 13.60 1.82 -7.41
CA THR A 216 13.76 2.99 -6.52
C THR A 216 12.83 4.16 -6.86
N GLU A 217 12.39 4.24 -8.12
CA GLU A 217 11.52 5.27 -8.65
C GLU A 217 10.04 5.02 -8.33
N ASP A 218 9.69 3.83 -7.83
CA ASP A 218 8.30 3.41 -7.57
C ASP A 218 7.57 4.36 -6.63
N THR A 219 8.25 4.90 -5.61
CA THR A 219 7.66 5.88 -4.69
C THR A 219 7.04 7.07 -5.44
N PHE A 220 7.74 7.63 -6.42
CA PHE A 220 7.23 8.76 -7.21
C PHE A 220 6.28 8.30 -8.31
N ASN A 221 6.57 7.16 -8.94
CA ASN A 221 5.75 6.61 -10.00
C ASN A 221 4.35 6.23 -9.50
N TYR A 222 4.22 5.79 -8.25
CA TYR A 222 2.94 5.46 -7.65
C TYR A 222 2.06 6.70 -7.45
N VAL A 223 2.65 7.81 -7.01
CA VAL A 223 1.95 9.11 -6.94
C VAL A 223 1.49 9.56 -8.34
N TYR A 224 2.35 9.42 -9.35
CA TYR A 224 1.98 9.71 -10.73
C TYR A 224 0.89 8.78 -11.27
N LEU A 225 0.86 7.53 -10.83
CA LEU A 225 -0.18 6.55 -11.18
C LEU A 225 -1.51 6.99 -10.60
N VAL A 226 -1.59 7.30 -9.31
CA VAL A 226 -2.82 7.81 -8.69
C VAL A 226 -3.29 9.10 -9.36
N SER A 227 -2.37 10.03 -9.65
CA SER A 227 -2.73 11.27 -10.36
C SER A 227 -3.29 11.00 -11.76
N THR A 228 -2.70 10.06 -12.50
CA THR A 228 -3.16 9.68 -13.84
C THR A 228 -4.52 9.00 -13.78
N LEU A 229 -4.70 8.09 -12.81
CA LEU A 229 -5.95 7.38 -12.57
C LEU A 229 -7.07 8.35 -12.21
N ARG A 230 -6.84 9.27 -11.26
CA ARG A 230 -7.81 10.32 -10.90
C ARG A 230 -8.26 11.13 -12.11
N GLN A 231 -7.32 11.57 -12.95
CA GLN A 231 -7.64 12.32 -14.18
C GLN A 231 -8.54 11.51 -15.13
N VAL A 232 -8.24 10.21 -15.33
CA VAL A 232 -9.04 9.34 -16.19
C VAL A 232 -10.44 9.12 -15.62
N LEU A 233 -10.55 8.86 -14.31
CA LEU A 233 -11.84 8.63 -13.65
C LEU A 233 -12.70 9.90 -13.65
N ASP A 234 -12.15 11.08 -13.36
CA ASP A 234 -12.88 12.36 -13.40
C ASP A 234 -13.39 12.70 -14.80
N ALA A 235 -12.59 12.43 -15.83
CA ALA A 235 -12.97 12.66 -17.21
C ALA A 235 -14.18 11.81 -17.66
N SER A 236 -14.49 10.73 -16.95
CA SER A 236 -15.69 9.91 -17.22
C SER A 236 -17.00 10.59 -16.83
N GLY A 237 -16.95 11.61 -15.95
CA GLY A 237 -18.12 12.27 -15.38
C GLY A 237 -18.78 11.53 -14.21
N THR A 238 -18.30 10.33 -13.86
CA THR A 238 -18.73 9.57 -12.68
C THR A 238 -17.75 9.78 -11.53
N SER A 239 -18.29 9.98 -10.33
CA SER A 239 -17.49 10.12 -9.11
C SER A 239 -17.04 8.75 -8.58
N TYR A 240 -15.97 8.20 -9.15
CA TYR A 240 -15.33 6.99 -8.62
C TYR A 240 -14.37 7.31 -7.48
N GLY A 241 -14.34 6.45 -6.47
CA GLY A 241 -13.32 6.50 -5.41
C GLY A 241 -12.02 5.80 -5.80
N ILE A 242 -10.91 6.25 -5.21
CA ILE A 242 -9.58 5.66 -5.33
C ILE A 242 -9.03 5.44 -3.93
N THR A 243 -8.67 4.19 -3.64
CA THR A 243 -8.02 3.81 -2.38
C THR A 243 -6.75 3.04 -2.68
N PHE A 244 -5.88 2.92 -1.69
CA PHE A 244 -4.68 2.10 -1.79
C PHE A 244 -4.36 1.46 -0.44
N THR A 245 -3.76 0.29 -0.49
CA THR A 245 -3.41 -0.47 0.69
C THR A 245 -1.99 -0.12 1.12
N THR A 246 -1.78 0.12 2.43
CA THR A 246 -0.47 0.41 3.01
C THR A 246 -0.07 -0.64 4.05
N PRO A 247 1.21 -1.01 4.13
CA PRO A 247 1.69 -1.92 5.16
C PRO A 247 1.86 -1.20 6.50
N ALA A 248 1.71 -1.93 7.61
CA ALA A 248 2.09 -1.44 8.94
C ALA A 248 3.60 -1.52 9.21
N SER A 249 4.34 -2.31 8.43
CA SER A 249 5.79 -2.45 8.55
C SER A 249 6.51 -1.20 8.07
N TYR A 250 7.38 -0.64 8.93
CA TYR A 250 8.28 0.46 8.58
C TYR A 250 9.06 0.19 7.28
N TRP A 251 9.54 -1.04 7.12
CA TRP A 251 10.44 -1.42 6.04
C TRP A 251 9.83 -1.26 4.65
N TYR A 252 8.50 -1.40 4.55
CA TYR A 252 7.77 -1.17 3.31
C TYR A 252 7.09 0.20 3.28
N LEU A 253 6.52 0.67 4.40
CA LEU A 253 5.77 1.93 4.45
C LEU A 253 6.65 3.14 4.09
N GLN A 254 7.96 3.09 4.36
CA GLN A 254 8.91 4.15 3.99
C GLN A 254 8.98 4.42 2.49
N TYR A 255 8.47 3.52 1.65
CA TYR A 255 8.44 3.68 0.19
C TYR A 255 7.12 4.27 -0.32
N PHE A 256 6.14 4.55 0.57
CA PHE A 256 4.86 5.14 0.22
C PHE A 256 4.85 6.63 0.55
N ASP A 257 4.74 7.48 -0.47
CA ASP A 257 4.44 8.90 -0.28
C ASP A 257 2.92 9.07 -0.02
N VAL A 258 2.46 8.66 1.16
CA VAL A 258 1.04 8.71 1.55
C VAL A 258 0.43 10.12 1.37
N PRO A 259 1.08 11.22 1.82
CA PRO A 259 0.56 12.57 1.56
C PRO A 259 0.48 12.90 0.07
N GLY A 260 1.48 12.50 -0.72
CA GLY A 260 1.48 12.67 -2.17
C GLY A 260 0.36 11.90 -2.85
N MET A 261 0.12 10.64 -2.45
CA MET A 261 -0.96 9.79 -2.94
C MET A 261 -2.35 10.38 -2.65
N LEU A 262 -2.58 10.85 -1.42
CA LEU A 262 -3.83 11.52 -1.04
C LEU A 262 -4.01 12.84 -1.83
N SER A 263 -2.93 13.63 -1.95
CA SER A 263 -2.97 14.89 -2.71
C SER A 263 -3.17 14.67 -4.22
N ALA A 264 -2.73 13.53 -4.75
CA ALA A 264 -2.90 13.16 -6.15
C ALA A 264 -4.33 12.71 -6.50
N GLY A 265 -5.15 12.38 -5.50
CA GLY A 265 -6.57 12.09 -5.68
C GLY A 265 -7.05 10.77 -5.09
N ALA A 266 -6.25 10.07 -4.27
CA ALA A 266 -6.75 8.98 -3.44
C ALA A 266 -7.59 9.52 -2.28
N ASP A 267 -8.70 8.86 -1.98
CA ASP A 267 -9.65 9.26 -0.95
C ASP A 267 -9.18 8.86 0.46
N TRP A 268 -8.61 7.66 0.61
CA TRP A 268 -7.98 7.17 1.84
C TRP A 268 -7.05 5.98 1.55
N THR A 269 -6.39 5.48 2.61
CA THR A 269 -5.63 4.23 2.57
C THR A 269 -6.15 3.20 3.56
N ASN A 270 -6.06 1.92 3.18
CA ASN A 270 -6.36 0.78 4.04
C ASN A 270 -5.05 0.28 4.67
N LEU A 271 -4.84 0.51 5.96
CA LEU A 271 -3.61 0.11 6.65
C LEU A 271 -3.68 -1.35 7.12
N MET A 272 -2.81 -2.20 6.57
CA MET A 272 -2.71 -3.62 6.90
C MET A 272 -2.03 -3.81 8.26
N THR A 273 -2.82 -3.68 9.33
CA THR A 273 -2.39 -3.87 10.73
C THR A 273 -2.55 -5.32 11.20
N TYR A 274 -2.30 -6.25 10.29
CA TYR A 274 -2.29 -7.70 10.49
C TYR A 274 -1.02 -8.28 9.84
N ASP A 275 -0.81 -9.60 9.96
CA ASP A 275 0.39 -10.29 9.47
C ASP A 275 1.71 -9.66 9.94
N LEU A 276 1.68 -9.06 11.14
CA LEU A 276 2.87 -8.53 11.80
C LEU A 276 3.83 -9.63 12.25
N HIS A 277 3.27 -10.82 12.51
CA HIS A 277 3.99 -12.03 12.87
C HIS A 277 3.32 -13.26 12.24
N GLY A 278 4.12 -14.27 11.93
CA GLY A 278 3.60 -15.51 11.38
C GLY A 278 4.64 -16.62 11.33
N VAL A 279 4.33 -17.69 10.60
CA VAL A 279 5.21 -18.87 10.50
C VAL A 279 6.58 -18.57 9.91
N TRP A 280 6.70 -17.48 9.14
CA TRP A 280 7.95 -16.99 8.58
C TRP A 280 8.95 -16.51 9.65
N ASP A 281 8.48 -16.08 10.83
CA ASP A 281 9.32 -15.70 11.96
C ASP A 281 9.79 -16.91 12.79
N GLY A 282 9.26 -18.11 12.53
CA GLY A 282 9.42 -19.27 13.41
C GLY A 282 10.86 -19.80 13.57
N SER A 283 11.80 -19.29 12.76
CA SER A 283 13.24 -19.59 12.87
C SER A 283 14.06 -18.42 13.44
N ASP A 284 13.44 -17.28 13.71
CA ASP A 284 14.09 -16.12 14.29
C ASP A 284 14.41 -16.40 15.76
N MET A 285 15.70 -16.31 16.12
CA MET A 285 16.17 -16.57 17.47
C MET A 285 15.68 -15.54 18.51
N TYR A 286 15.12 -14.42 18.06
CA TYR A 286 14.63 -13.32 18.88
C TYR A 286 13.10 -13.33 19.08
N VAL A 287 12.36 -14.24 18.41
CA VAL A 287 10.90 -14.39 18.54
C VAL A 287 10.60 -15.68 19.33
N GLU A 288 10.28 -15.57 20.62
CA GLU A 288 10.01 -16.68 21.56
C GLU A 288 8.54 -16.68 22.04
N PRO A 289 7.90 -17.85 22.33
CA PRO A 289 8.50 -18.98 23.02
C PRO A 289 8.76 -20.18 22.11
N ARG A 290 9.99 -20.70 22.20
CA ARG A 290 10.30 -22.05 21.71
C ARG A 290 9.43 -23.04 22.49
N PHE A 291 8.56 -23.75 21.79
CA PHE A 291 7.87 -24.94 22.34
C PHE A 291 8.81 -26.14 22.35
#